data_AF-A0A8D9H116-F1
#
_entry.id   AF-A0A8D9H116-F1
#
_cell.length_a   1.000
_cell.length_b   1.000
_cell.length_c   1.000
_cell.angle_alpha   90.00
_cell.angle_beta   90.00
_cell.angle_gamma   90.00
#
_symmetry.space_group_name_H-M   'P 1'
#
loop_
_entity.id
_entity.type
_entity.pdbx_description
1 polymer ?
#
loop_
_entity_poly.entity_id
_entity_poly.type
_entity_poly.pdbx_seq_one_letter_code
_entity_poly.pdbx_strand_id
1 'polypeptide(L)'
;MDLLSLNNDDEYASEDAGSEQEMDENNPIVDESLMSTAEGKGCKKIDQLVFRDMIVVAIVEHDLPYAFVEFRRVREALKYANPTIEFWCRNTAVADVLKIFEGEKRRLKQV
;
A
#
# COMPACT_ATOMS: atom_id res chain seq x y z
N MET A 1 47.00 41.87 17.68
CA MET A 1 48.24 41.12 17.41
C MET A 1 47.89 40.12 16.32
N ASP A 2 48.30 40.22 15.07
CA ASP A 2 49.08 41.23 14.36
C ASP A 2 48.65 41.21 12.90
N LEU A 3 48.74 42.39 12.29
CA LEU A 3 48.59 42.62 10.87
C LEU A 3 49.87 42.17 10.14
N LEU A 4 49.66 41.47 9.02
CA LEU A 4 50.44 41.55 7.78
C LEU A 4 51.95 41.25 7.86
N SER A 5 52.31 40.05 7.41
CA SER A 5 53.43 39.89 6.49
C SER A 5 52.85 39.84 5.06
N LEU A 6 52.88 40.99 4.40
CA LEU A 6 52.88 41.07 2.95
C LEU A 6 54.27 40.65 2.47
N ASN A 7 54.33 39.82 1.44
CA ASN A 7 55.28 39.86 0.31
C ASN A 7 54.72 38.86 -0.72
N ASN A 8 54.11 39.38 -1.79
CA ASN A 8 54.71 39.59 -3.11
C ASN A 8 54.33 38.40 -3.99
N ASP A 9 53.37 38.60 -4.89
CA ASP A 9 53.60 39.03 -6.27
C ASP A 9 53.52 37.76 -7.11
N ASP A 10 52.38 37.54 -7.76
CA ASP A 10 52.32 36.91 -9.07
C ASP A 10 50.92 37.14 -9.65
N GLU A 11 50.84 38.32 -10.26
CA GLU A 11 49.95 38.63 -11.37
C GLU A 11 50.16 37.62 -12.50
N TYR A 12 49.15 36.80 -12.79
CA TYR A 12 48.88 36.39 -14.17
C TYR A 12 47.39 36.15 -14.34
N ALA A 13 46.70 37.20 -14.80
CA ALA A 13 45.45 37.01 -15.50
C ALA A 13 45.75 36.21 -16.78
N SER A 14 45.10 35.06 -16.93
CA SER A 14 44.89 34.48 -18.26
C SER A 14 43.41 34.15 -18.36
N GLU A 15 42.69 35.05 -19.01
CA GLU A 15 41.42 34.75 -19.66
C GLU A 15 41.77 33.88 -20.88
N ASP A 16 41.34 32.62 -20.90
CA ASP A 16 40.98 31.99 -22.16
C ASP A 16 39.91 30.91 -21.96
N ALA A 17 39.08 30.83 -22.97
CA ALA A 17 37.75 30.29 -23.02
C ALA A 17 37.69 28.76 -23.12
N GLY A 18 36.53 28.24 -22.73
CA GLY A 18 35.90 27.14 -23.45
C GLY A 18 36.33 25.74 -23.06
N SER A 19 35.51 25.11 -22.22
CA SER A 19 34.94 23.81 -22.54
C SER A 19 33.74 23.55 -21.64
N GLU A 20 32.54 23.74 -22.21
CA GLU A 20 31.33 23.11 -21.70
C GLU A 20 31.56 21.59 -21.68
N GLN A 21 31.37 20.94 -20.53
CA GLN A 21 31.16 19.50 -20.51
C GLN A 21 30.24 19.14 -19.34
N GLU A 22 28.97 19.17 -19.71
CA GLU A 22 27.91 18.20 -19.43
C GLU A 22 27.67 17.81 -17.97
N MET A 23 26.50 18.24 -17.51
CA MET A 23 25.82 17.67 -16.36
C MET A 23 25.66 16.16 -16.63
N ASP A 24 26.27 15.32 -15.80
CA ASP A 24 26.02 13.88 -15.79
C ASP A 24 24.56 13.62 -15.39
N GLU A 25 23.64 13.73 -16.35
CA GLU A 25 22.29 13.18 -16.31
C GLU A 25 22.37 11.66 -16.43
N ASN A 26 22.92 11.02 -15.40
CA ASN A 26 22.70 9.61 -15.12
C ASN A 26 21.90 9.49 -13.82
N ASN A 27 20.76 10.19 -13.77
CA ASN A 27 19.64 9.73 -12.97
C ASN A 27 19.19 8.41 -13.61
N PRO A 28 19.27 7.25 -12.92
CA PRO A 28 18.71 6.03 -13.48
C PRO A 28 17.25 6.31 -13.79
N ILE A 29 16.88 6.16 -15.07
CA ILE A 29 15.51 6.18 -15.52
C ILE A 29 14.74 5.27 -14.57
N VAL A 30 13.88 5.88 -13.75
CA VAL A 30 12.85 5.15 -13.03
C VAL A 30 12.02 4.50 -14.12
N ASP A 31 12.28 3.21 -14.37
CA ASP A 31 11.46 2.43 -15.26
C ASP A 31 10.13 2.18 -14.54
N GLU A 32 9.29 3.22 -14.53
CA GLU A 32 7.91 3.23 -14.05
C GLU A 32 6.98 2.49 -15.03
N SER A 33 7.53 1.62 -15.90
CA SER A 33 6.78 0.94 -16.95
C SER A 33 6.43 -0.53 -16.65
N LEU A 34 6.72 -1.07 -15.47
CA LEU A 34 6.40 -2.48 -15.13
C LEU A 34 5.17 -2.65 -14.23
N MET A 35 4.09 -1.92 -14.51
CA MET A 35 2.75 -2.35 -14.09
C MET A 35 1.70 -2.16 -15.22
N SER A 36 2.05 -2.53 -16.45
CA SER A 36 1.05 -2.65 -17.52
C SER A 36 0.38 -4.02 -17.47
N THR A 37 -0.88 -4.00 -17.00
CA THR A 37 -2.00 -4.78 -17.55
C THR A 37 -1.72 -6.23 -17.92
N ALA A 38 -1.84 -7.12 -16.93
CA ALA A 38 -2.29 -8.47 -17.20
C ALA A 38 -3.79 -8.38 -17.58
N GLU A 39 -4.05 -8.45 -18.88
CA GLU A 39 -5.39 -8.52 -19.45
C GLU A 39 -6.16 -9.67 -18.81
N GLY A 40 -7.37 -9.33 -18.36
CA GLY A 40 -8.20 -10.17 -17.50
C GLY A 40 -8.55 -11.51 -18.14
N LYS A 41 -7.97 -12.58 -17.59
CA LYS A 41 -8.75 -13.80 -17.34
C LYS A 41 -9.88 -13.38 -16.42
N GLY A 42 -11.08 -13.20 -16.99
CA GLY A 42 -12.23 -12.59 -16.33
C GLY A 42 -12.32 -12.99 -14.85
N CYS A 43 -12.11 -12.01 -13.96
CA CYS A 43 -12.24 -12.25 -12.53
C CYS A 43 -13.65 -12.79 -12.29
N LYS A 44 -13.73 -14.03 -11.78
CA LYS A 44 -15.00 -14.66 -11.45
C LYS A 44 -15.72 -13.74 -10.46
N LYS A 45 -16.98 -13.41 -10.76
CA LYS A 45 -17.83 -12.71 -9.79
C LYS A 45 -17.89 -13.56 -8.54
N ILE A 46 -17.38 -13.03 -7.44
CA ILE A 46 -17.46 -13.67 -6.14
C ILE A 46 -18.86 -13.44 -5.58
N ASP A 47 -19.43 -14.49 -5.00
CA ASP A 47 -20.57 -14.35 -4.10
C ASP A 47 -20.11 -13.60 -2.84
N GLN A 48 -20.55 -12.35 -2.73
CA GLN A 48 -20.13 -11.46 -1.65
C GLN A 48 -20.59 -11.97 -0.29
N LEU A 49 -21.73 -12.67 -0.21
CA LEU A 49 -22.23 -13.19 1.06
C LEU A 49 -21.35 -14.32 1.56
N VAL A 50 -20.98 -15.25 0.67
CA VAL A 50 -20.06 -16.35 1.01
C VAL A 50 -18.69 -15.81 1.42
N PHE A 51 -18.16 -14.81 0.69
CA PHE A 51 -16.91 -14.17 1.06
C PHE A 51 -16.97 -13.50 2.43
N ARG A 52 -18.06 -12.78 2.70
CA ARG A 52 -18.30 -12.12 3.97
C ARG A 52 -18.40 -13.11 5.12
N ASP A 53 -19.12 -14.21 4.95
CA ASP A 53 -19.22 -15.26 5.97
C ASP A 53 -17.85 -15.86 6.28
N MET A 54 -17.01 -16.12 5.27
CA MET A 54 -15.64 -16.62 5.48
C MET A 54 -14.80 -15.65 6.32
N ILE A 55 -14.87 -14.34 6.05
CA ILE A 55 -14.14 -13.33 6.82
C ILE A 55 -14.67 -13.21 8.25
N VAL A 56 -15.99 -13.30 8.44
CA VAL A 56 -16.62 -13.24 9.77
C VAL A 56 -16.21 -14.45 10.62
N VAL A 57 -16.16 -15.65 10.03
CA VAL A 57 -15.66 -16.85 10.72
C VAL A 57 -14.19 -16.68 11.10
N ALA A 58 -13.34 -16.18 10.19
CA ALA A 58 -11.93 -15.92 10.50
C ALA A 58 -11.74 -14.90 11.64
N ILE A 59 -12.61 -13.89 11.73
CA ILE A 59 -12.61 -12.93 12.84
C ILE A 59 -12.87 -13.63 14.17
N VAL A 60 -13.87 -14.50 14.22
CA VAL A 60 -14.25 -15.23 15.46
C VAL A 60 -13.20 -16.29 15.80
N GLU A 61 -12.70 -17.02 14.82
CA GLU A 61 -11.74 -18.13 15.01
C GLU A 61 -10.39 -17.66 15.55
N HIS A 62 -9.93 -16.49 15.09
CA HIS A 62 -8.61 -15.96 15.44
C HIS A 62 -8.66 -14.74 16.37
N ASP A 63 -9.83 -14.42 16.93
CA ASP A 63 -10.05 -13.25 17.78
C ASP A 63 -9.50 -11.94 17.16
N LEU A 64 -9.78 -11.75 15.86
CA LEU A 64 -9.31 -10.57 15.15
C LEU A 64 -10.16 -9.35 15.53
N PRO A 65 -9.57 -8.15 15.59
CA PRO A 65 -10.36 -6.94 15.79
C PRO A 65 -11.37 -6.78 14.64
N TYR A 66 -12.60 -6.34 14.92
CA TYR A 66 -13.59 -6.07 13.87
C TYR A 66 -13.10 -5.02 12.84
N ALA A 67 -12.12 -4.19 13.22
CA ALA A 67 -11.43 -3.26 12.33
C ALA A 67 -10.60 -3.97 11.23
N PHE A 68 -10.35 -5.27 11.35
CA PHE A 68 -9.60 -6.08 10.40
C PHE A 68 -10.11 -5.92 8.97
N VAL A 69 -11.44 -5.87 8.79
CA VAL A 69 -12.06 -5.66 7.48
C VAL A 69 -11.70 -4.31 6.86
N GLU A 70 -11.33 -3.32 7.68
CA GLU A 70 -10.95 -1.96 7.28
C GLU A 70 -9.46 -1.76 7.05
N PHE A 71 -8.61 -2.75 7.35
CA PHE A 71 -7.17 -2.60 7.24
C PHE A 71 -6.75 -2.34 5.79
N ARG A 72 -6.07 -1.20 5.56
CA ARG A 72 -5.71 -0.73 4.22
C ARG A 72 -4.98 -1.79 3.38
N ARG A 73 -3.91 -2.40 3.92
CA ARG A 73 -3.13 -3.42 3.22
C ARG A 73 -3.92 -4.70 2.94
N VAL A 74 -4.84 -5.07 3.84
CA VAL A 74 -5.72 -6.23 3.64
C VAL A 74 -6.69 -5.94 2.49
N ARG A 75 -7.31 -4.76 2.46
CA ARG A 75 -8.19 -4.35 1.35
C ARG A 75 -7.44 -4.27 0.03
N GLU A 76 -6.23 -3.71 0.02
CA GLU A 76 -5.38 -3.65 -1.19
C GLU A 76 -5.06 -5.05 -1.72
N ALA A 77 -4.64 -5.97 -0.85
CA ALA A 77 -4.32 -7.34 -1.23
C ALA A 77 -5.55 -8.09 -1.78
N LEU A 78 -6.71 -7.95 -1.12
CA LEU A 78 -7.96 -8.58 -1.56
C LEU A 78 -8.46 -7.98 -2.87
N LYS A 79 -8.35 -6.66 -3.05
CA LYS A 79 -8.75 -5.98 -4.29
C LYS A 79 -7.86 -6.36 -5.46
N TYR A 80 -6.56 -6.50 -5.21
CA TYR A 80 -5.60 -7.01 -6.18
C TYR A 80 -5.94 -8.45 -6.59
N ALA A 81 -6.30 -9.31 -5.63
CA ALA A 81 -6.69 -10.68 -5.91
C ALA A 81 -8.02 -10.79 -6.69
N ASN A 82 -9.01 -9.96 -6.35
CA ASN A 82 -10.25 -9.87 -7.11
C ASN A 82 -10.87 -8.46 -7.01
N PRO A 83 -10.93 -7.70 -8.12
CA PRO A 83 -11.47 -6.35 -8.14
C PRO A 83 -12.99 -6.29 -7.94
N THR A 84 -13.71 -7.41 -8.01
CA THR A 84 -15.17 -7.47 -7.77
C THR A 84 -15.53 -7.54 -6.28
N ILE A 85 -14.55 -7.71 -5.39
CA ILE A 85 -14.80 -7.74 -3.94
C ILE A 85 -15.27 -6.35 -3.48
N GLU A 86 -16.38 -6.37 -2.76
CA GLU A 86 -16.95 -5.23 -2.06
C GLU A 86 -16.57 -5.24 -0.59
N PHE A 87 -16.41 -4.04 -0.05
CA PHE A 87 -15.78 -3.80 1.22
C PHE A 87 -16.77 -3.12 2.16
N TRP A 88 -16.92 -3.65 3.38
CA TRP A 88 -17.83 -3.13 4.40
C TRP A 88 -17.08 -2.56 5.61
N CYS A 89 -17.80 -1.86 6.48
CA CYS A 89 -17.23 -1.23 7.67
C CYS A 89 -17.26 -2.16 8.90
N ARG A 90 -16.53 -1.77 9.93
CA ARG A 90 -16.47 -2.47 11.22
C ARG A 90 -17.85 -2.77 11.81
N ASN A 91 -18.77 -1.81 11.75
CA ASN A 91 -20.11 -1.95 12.33
C ASN A 91 -20.90 -3.06 11.63
N THR A 92 -20.69 -3.21 10.32
CA THR A 92 -21.27 -4.30 9.55
C THR A 92 -20.68 -5.64 9.97
N ALA A 93 -19.37 -5.73 10.20
CA ALA A 93 -18.73 -6.94 10.72
C ALA A 93 -19.27 -7.33 12.12
N VAL A 94 -19.46 -6.35 13.01
CA VAL A 94 -20.08 -6.57 14.34
C VAL A 94 -21.48 -7.18 14.19
N ALA A 95 -22.31 -6.63 13.31
CA ALA A 95 -23.66 -7.13 13.08
C ALA A 95 -23.67 -8.58 12.55
N ASP A 96 -22.71 -8.98 11.75
CA ASP A 96 -22.65 -10.35 11.22
C ASP A 96 -22.15 -11.35 12.25
N VAL A 97 -21.13 -10.99 13.02
CA VAL A 97 -20.68 -11.82 14.15
C VAL A 97 -21.84 -12.05 15.13
N LEU A 98 -22.63 -11.01 15.41
CA LEU A 98 -23.80 -11.13 16.26
C LEU A 98 -24.84 -12.11 15.68
N LYS A 99 -25.10 -12.07 14.37
CA LYS A 99 -26.03 -13.04 13.72
C LYS A 99 -25.55 -14.48 13.87
N ILE A 100 -24.25 -14.75 13.70
CA ILE A 100 -23.68 -16.09 13.89
C ILE A 100 -23.88 -16.53 15.34
N PHE A 101 -23.57 -15.65 16.29
CA PHE A 101 -23.75 -15.94 17.72
C PHE A 101 -25.21 -16.24 18.07
N GLU A 102 -26.16 -15.44 17.58
CA GLU A 102 -27.59 -15.66 17.82
C GLU A 102 -28.09 -16.96 17.18
N GLY A 103 -27.61 -17.30 15.99
CA GLY A 103 -27.89 -18.56 15.31
C GLY A 103 -27.44 -19.76 16.14
N GLU A 104 -26.19 -19.76 16.59
CA GLU A 104 -25.63 -20.80 17.44
C GLU A 104 -26.34 -20.90 18.79
N LYS A 105 -26.61 -19.76 19.42
CA LYS A 105 -27.38 -19.70 20.68
C LYS A 105 -28.77 -20.30 20.53
N ARG A 106 -29.44 -20.11 19.39
CA ARG A 106 -30.75 -20.70 19.11
C ARG A 106 -30.63 -22.22 18.92
N ARG A 107 -29.62 -22.68 18.19
CA ARG A 107 -29.34 -24.11 17.96
C ARG A 107 -29.11 -24.86 19.26
N LEU A 108 -28.36 -24.28 20.19
CA LEU A 108 -28.09 -24.87 21.51
C LEU A 108 -29.32 -24.99 22.41
N LYS A 109 -30.35 -24.15 22.22
CA LYS A 109 -31.61 -24.21 22.99
C LYS A 109 -32.61 -25.25 22.45
N GLN A 110 -32.36 -25.80 21.27
CA GLN A 110 -33.22 -26.83 20.65
C GLN A 110 -32.78 -28.25 21.02
N VAL A 111 -31.67 -28.40 21.76
CA VAL A 111 -31.14 -29.66 22.30
C VAL A 111 -31.50 -29.74 23.78
#